data_AF-A0A6I5A4Y2-F1
#
_entry.id   AF-A0A6I5A4Y2-F1
#
_cell.length_a   1.000
_cell.length_b   1.000
_cell.length_c   1.000
_cell.angle_alpha   90.00
_cell.angle_beta   90.00
_cell.angle_gamma   90.00
#
_symmetry.space_group_name_H-M   'P 1'
#
loop_
_entity.id
_entity.type
_entity.pdbx_description
1 polymer ?
#
loop_
_entity_poly.entity_id
_entity_poly.type
_entity_poly.pdbx_seq_one_letter_code
_entity_poly.pdbx_strand_id
1 'polypeptide(L)'
;MVMKELVRKIGMVVAASCFVFSPWSSYFVEADTQYNDLSEDVTGYEEIQYLSNKTIIKGYLDGSFRPGDDVTRMEAAIMLTRALDLSTKNRPDPNLKDISKDHPHYKYVATVVDEGIYQGTPSNRFLPSESIKRIDMAAVLTRAYNLEGGPITPDFRDVADDRQYMTKVVSNGISVGFPNQTFRPDIATTRAQFSIFLARTMDDQFKNPTVSSNLLENVEDGKIRNCFASLNQETTYEEFKETHGSPEKRLDFDNGFSAEYGKCIYSFNGERPQNMFKFMYFPKDERLTKDKMPDRFGEPDRINEQNESTIEQIYELENYTVKLVYPYQENVLHHIEVLPNDYLDPTWLLQSQYFNNIDQVNGKPVIQNPENQLALVNKNNYLPSSYLPELVRPEVDFVFGNQKLNKALMRPEAANHLEVMFDAAGEDGINILATSGYRSFERQQTLFQQEVEESGREAAEEVVAIPGSSEHQSGLAMDITSPSVDYHLVQRFGNTEAGKWLAENAHQYGFILRYPQGKKDVTGYQYEPWHFRYVGKEYAEIIHDNNLTLEQYFQSVTGI
;
A
#
# COMPACT_ATOMS: atom_id res chain seq x y z
N MET A 1 -43.39 70.39 -30.71
CA MET A 1 -44.20 71.45 -30.08
C MET A 1 -45.48 70.81 -29.52
N VAL A 2 -45.50 70.57 -28.20
CA VAL A 2 -46.64 70.68 -27.26
C VAL A 2 -47.87 69.77 -27.54
N MET A 3 -48.10 68.65 -26.84
CA MET A 3 -48.46 68.41 -25.42
C MET A 3 -49.81 69.02 -24.99
N LYS A 4 -50.81 68.19 -24.63
CA LYS A 4 -51.75 68.44 -23.52
C LYS A 4 -52.57 67.21 -23.10
N GLU A 5 -52.67 67.07 -21.79
CA GLU A 5 -53.26 66.02 -20.96
C GLU A 5 -54.80 65.91 -21.06
N LEU A 6 -55.37 64.78 -20.62
CA LEU A 6 -56.39 64.81 -19.57
C LEU A 6 -56.55 63.47 -18.82
N VAL A 7 -56.62 63.60 -17.50
CA VAL A 7 -56.76 62.58 -16.44
C VAL A 7 -58.20 62.06 -16.33
N ARG A 8 -58.41 60.75 -16.08
CA ARG A 8 -59.47 60.30 -15.16
C ARG A 8 -59.20 58.94 -14.49
N LYS A 9 -59.38 58.95 -13.17
CA LYS A 9 -59.24 57.88 -12.18
C LYS A 9 -60.28 56.74 -12.33
N ILE A 10 -59.79 55.54 -12.02
CA ILE A 10 -60.35 54.46 -11.18
C ILE A 10 -61.73 53.87 -11.55
N GLY A 11 -61.70 52.58 -11.86
CA GLY A 11 -62.80 51.63 -11.67
C GLY A 11 -62.25 50.20 -11.71
N MET A 12 -61.94 49.62 -10.55
CA MET A 12 -61.68 48.18 -10.42
C MET A 12 -62.94 47.40 -10.81
N VAL A 13 -62.84 46.54 -11.82
CA VAL A 13 -63.71 45.38 -11.96
C VAL A 13 -62.79 44.18 -12.14
N VAL A 14 -62.70 43.36 -11.10
CA VAL A 14 -62.08 42.04 -11.13
C VAL A 14 -63.06 41.13 -11.88
N ALA A 15 -62.69 40.73 -13.10
CA ALA A 15 -63.32 39.61 -13.79
C ALA A 15 -62.27 38.49 -13.91
N ALA A 16 -62.30 37.58 -12.93
CA ALA A 16 -61.58 36.33 -12.97
C ALA A 16 -62.06 35.54 -14.21
N SER A 17 -61.21 35.49 -15.23
CA SER A 17 -61.39 34.60 -16.38
C SER A 17 -60.40 33.47 -16.21
N CYS A 18 -60.92 32.33 -15.75
CA CYS A 18 -60.23 31.07 -15.63
C CYS A 18 -59.67 30.66 -17.00
N PHE A 19 -58.38 30.85 -17.22
CA PHE A 19 -57.65 30.00 -18.13
C PHE A 19 -57.55 28.63 -17.47
N VAL A 20 -58.30 27.67 -17.99
CA VAL A 20 -58.08 26.25 -17.70
C VAL A 20 -56.70 25.93 -18.25
N PHE A 21 -55.68 26.02 -17.39
CA PHE A 21 -54.35 25.50 -17.70
C PHE A 21 -54.49 23.99 -17.87
N SER A 22 -54.46 23.51 -19.11
CA SER A 22 -54.12 22.12 -19.36
C SER A 22 -52.61 21.98 -19.06
N PRO A 23 -52.17 21.08 -18.16
CA PRO A 23 -50.76 20.98 -17.77
C PRO A 23 -49.89 20.26 -18.82
N TRP A 24 -50.26 20.34 -20.10
CA TRP A 24 -49.69 19.53 -21.17
C TRP A 24 -49.22 20.41 -22.31
N SER A 25 -48.10 21.10 -22.13
CA SER A 25 -47.30 21.57 -23.27
C SER A 25 -45.94 22.12 -22.83
N SER A 26 -44.97 21.21 -22.70
CA SER A 26 -43.55 21.58 -22.75
C SER A 26 -43.12 21.57 -24.21
N TYR A 27 -43.15 22.73 -24.86
CA TYR A 27 -42.57 22.92 -26.21
C TYR A 27 -41.05 23.10 -26.08
N PHE A 28 -40.26 22.07 -26.36
CA PHE A 28 -38.79 22.17 -26.36
C PHE A 28 -38.31 23.13 -27.45
N VAL A 29 -37.51 24.13 -27.08
CA VAL A 29 -36.77 25.01 -28.00
C VAL A 29 -35.38 24.41 -28.25
N GLU A 30 -34.83 24.66 -29.45
CA GLU A 30 -33.50 24.26 -29.88
C GLU A 30 -32.59 25.51 -29.88
N ALA A 31 -31.82 25.73 -28.81
CA ALA A 31 -30.67 26.64 -28.78
C ALA A 31 -29.85 26.52 -27.47
N ASP A 32 -28.53 26.51 -27.66
CA ASP A 32 -27.39 26.48 -26.73
C ASP A 32 -27.29 25.34 -25.70
N THR A 33 -26.25 24.53 -25.83
CA THR A 33 -25.95 23.30 -25.08
C THR A 33 -25.47 23.55 -23.64
N GLN A 34 -25.73 24.72 -23.09
CA GLN A 34 -25.27 25.11 -21.77
C GLN A 34 -26.45 25.31 -20.81
N TYR A 35 -26.64 24.31 -19.95
CA TYR A 35 -27.64 24.38 -18.88
C TYR A 35 -27.17 25.35 -17.80
N ASN A 36 -28.07 26.16 -17.26
CA ASN A 36 -27.73 27.21 -16.28
C ASN A 36 -27.32 26.66 -14.91
N ASP A 37 -27.52 25.37 -14.66
CA ASP A 37 -27.26 24.66 -13.42
C ASP A 37 -26.22 23.54 -13.57
N LEU A 38 -25.45 23.54 -14.68
CA LEU A 38 -24.31 22.64 -14.87
C LEU A 38 -23.00 23.43 -14.99
N SER A 39 -22.04 23.09 -14.13
CA SER A 39 -20.63 23.45 -14.23
C SER A 39 -19.77 22.19 -14.37
N GLU A 40 -18.52 22.35 -14.77
CA GLU A 40 -17.55 21.24 -14.89
C GLU A 40 -17.39 20.45 -13.59
N ASP A 41 -17.65 21.07 -12.43
CA ASP A 41 -17.60 20.43 -11.11
C ASP A 41 -18.79 19.50 -10.81
N VAL A 42 -19.86 19.54 -11.62
CA VAL A 42 -21.03 18.68 -11.42
C VAL A 42 -20.69 17.26 -11.84
N THR A 43 -20.88 16.30 -10.94
CA THR A 43 -20.69 14.88 -11.24
C THR A 43 -21.50 14.46 -12.46
N GLY A 44 -20.80 13.94 -13.49
CA GLY A 44 -21.41 13.55 -14.75
C GLY A 44 -21.49 14.63 -15.82
N TYR A 45 -20.80 15.77 -15.63
CA TYR A 45 -20.85 16.91 -16.55
C TYR A 45 -20.54 16.50 -18.00
N GLU A 46 -19.46 15.76 -18.24
CA GLU A 46 -19.05 15.33 -19.57
C GLU A 46 -20.06 14.35 -20.20
N GLU A 47 -20.57 13.38 -19.42
CA GLU A 47 -21.62 12.46 -19.86
C GLU A 47 -22.91 13.19 -20.26
N ILE A 48 -23.29 14.20 -19.47
CA ILE A 48 -24.47 15.03 -19.74
C ILE A 48 -24.25 15.87 -21.00
N GLN A 49 -23.09 16.50 -21.16
CA GLN A 49 -22.76 17.26 -22.37
C GLN A 49 -22.78 16.37 -23.61
N TYR A 50 -22.20 15.17 -23.52
CA TYR A 50 -22.22 14.17 -24.59
C TYR A 50 -23.63 13.79 -25.05
N LEU A 51 -24.51 13.44 -24.11
CA LEU A 51 -25.89 13.08 -24.44
C LEU A 51 -26.70 14.28 -24.95
N SER A 52 -26.42 15.48 -24.45
CA SER A 52 -27.05 16.73 -24.89
C SER A 52 -26.68 17.05 -26.34
N ASN A 53 -25.40 16.94 -26.69
CA ASN A 53 -24.88 17.13 -28.05
C ASN A 53 -25.45 16.12 -29.04
N LYS A 54 -25.75 14.90 -28.59
CA LYS A 54 -26.47 13.89 -29.38
C LYS A 54 -27.99 14.07 -29.40
N THR A 55 -28.51 15.12 -28.76
CA THR A 55 -29.94 15.43 -28.64
C THR A 55 -30.78 14.34 -27.94
N ILE A 56 -30.11 13.47 -27.18
CA ILE A 56 -30.73 12.37 -26.44
C ILE A 56 -31.46 12.93 -25.21
N ILE A 57 -30.76 13.80 -24.48
CA ILE A 57 -31.33 14.57 -23.37
C ILE A 57 -31.58 16.02 -23.78
N LYS A 58 -32.55 16.61 -23.09
CA LYS A 58 -32.89 18.04 -23.20
C LYS A 58 -33.16 18.58 -21.79
N GLY A 59 -32.86 19.85 -21.60
CA GLY A 59 -33.19 20.60 -20.38
C GLY A 59 -34.65 21.01 -20.34
N TYR A 60 -35.00 21.70 -19.26
CA TYR A 60 -36.29 22.30 -19.04
C TYR A 60 -36.40 23.67 -19.72
N LEU A 61 -37.62 24.17 -19.83
CA LEU A 61 -37.92 25.47 -20.47
C LEU A 61 -37.23 26.66 -19.80
N ASP A 62 -36.88 26.53 -18.52
CA ASP A 62 -36.16 27.54 -17.74
C ASP A 62 -34.64 27.50 -17.95
N GLY A 63 -34.15 26.65 -18.86
CA GLY A 63 -32.73 26.50 -19.17
C GLY A 63 -31.97 25.59 -18.21
N SER A 64 -32.63 24.96 -17.25
CA SER A 64 -32.01 24.03 -16.29
C SER A 64 -31.96 22.59 -16.81
N PHE A 65 -30.97 21.82 -16.37
CA PHE A 65 -30.91 20.37 -16.53
C PHE A 65 -31.52 19.62 -15.36
N ARG A 66 -31.41 20.17 -14.15
CA ARG A 66 -31.79 19.62 -12.85
C ARG A 66 -31.12 18.29 -12.52
N PRO A 67 -29.78 18.27 -12.36
CA PRO A 67 -29.02 17.03 -12.17
C PRO A 67 -29.42 16.23 -10.92
N GLY A 68 -29.94 16.91 -9.88
CA GLY A 68 -30.38 16.31 -8.62
C GLY A 68 -31.81 15.79 -8.60
N ASP A 69 -32.65 16.17 -9.58
CA ASP A 69 -34.04 15.69 -9.66
C ASP A 69 -34.07 14.21 -10.07
N ASP A 70 -35.03 13.44 -9.55
CA ASP A 70 -35.24 12.06 -9.96
C ASP A 70 -35.74 11.95 -11.41
N VAL A 71 -35.28 10.93 -12.13
CA VAL A 71 -35.81 10.59 -13.46
C VAL A 71 -37.07 9.75 -13.32
N THR A 72 -38.14 10.20 -13.96
CA THR A 72 -39.35 9.38 -14.11
C THR A 72 -39.16 8.27 -15.16
N ARG A 73 -39.94 7.19 -15.04
CA ARG A 73 -39.95 6.09 -16.02
C ARG A 73 -40.31 6.56 -17.43
N MET A 74 -41.17 7.58 -17.56
CA MET A 74 -41.48 8.23 -18.84
C MET A 74 -40.26 8.93 -19.45
N GLU A 75 -39.55 9.73 -18.65
CA GLU A 75 -38.34 10.44 -19.11
C GLU A 75 -37.25 9.45 -19.53
N ALA A 76 -37.02 8.40 -18.74
CA ALA A 76 -36.10 7.32 -19.10
C ALA A 76 -36.48 6.66 -20.44
N ALA A 77 -37.77 6.37 -20.67
CA ALA A 77 -38.22 5.79 -21.94
C ALA A 77 -37.97 6.72 -23.14
N ILE A 78 -38.18 8.03 -22.97
CA ILE A 78 -37.88 9.02 -24.00
C ILE A 78 -36.38 9.04 -24.30
N MET A 79 -35.54 9.07 -23.26
CA MET A 79 -34.08 9.05 -23.40
C MET A 79 -33.60 7.80 -24.13
N LEU A 80 -34.07 6.62 -23.73
CA LEU A 80 -33.70 5.34 -24.34
C LEU A 80 -34.16 5.24 -25.81
N THR A 81 -35.37 5.69 -26.12
CA THR A 81 -35.87 5.71 -27.51
C THR A 81 -34.98 6.55 -28.40
N ARG A 82 -34.53 7.71 -27.92
CA ARG A 82 -33.62 8.60 -28.66
C ARG A 82 -32.20 8.04 -28.74
N ALA A 83 -31.69 7.50 -27.64
CA ALA A 83 -30.34 6.94 -27.57
C ALA A 83 -30.14 5.78 -28.55
N LEU A 84 -31.16 4.95 -28.72
CA LEU A 84 -31.17 3.81 -29.64
C LEU A 84 -31.70 4.16 -31.04
N ASP A 85 -32.04 5.42 -31.30
CA ASP A 85 -32.65 5.90 -32.55
C ASP A 85 -33.87 5.05 -33.01
N LEU A 86 -34.72 4.68 -32.06
CA LEU A 86 -35.86 3.79 -32.32
C LEU A 86 -37.01 4.55 -32.98
N SER A 87 -37.54 3.99 -34.07
CA SER A 87 -38.74 4.50 -34.73
C SER A 87 -39.94 4.48 -33.79
N THR A 88 -40.68 5.58 -33.68
CA THR A 88 -41.92 5.65 -32.88
C THR A 88 -43.19 5.47 -33.72
N LYS A 89 -43.07 5.07 -34.99
CA LYS A 89 -44.20 4.95 -35.92
C LYS A 89 -44.74 3.52 -35.94
N ASN A 90 -46.05 3.38 -36.07
CA ASN A 90 -46.75 2.11 -36.27
C ASN A 90 -46.44 1.03 -35.21
N ARG A 91 -46.20 1.44 -33.96
CA ARG A 91 -45.96 0.52 -32.84
C ARG A 91 -47.26 -0.17 -32.42
N PRO A 92 -47.23 -1.46 -32.05
CA PRO A 92 -48.39 -2.15 -31.51
C PRO A 92 -48.81 -1.52 -30.18
N ASP A 93 -50.10 -1.64 -29.86
CA ASP A 93 -50.63 -1.16 -28.58
C ASP A 93 -50.20 -2.12 -27.45
N PRO A 94 -49.40 -1.66 -26.46
CA PRO A 94 -49.02 -2.49 -25.33
C PRO A 94 -50.16 -2.79 -24.34
N ASN A 95 -51.37 -2.25 -24.55
CA ASN A 95 -52.57 -2.44 -23.70
C ASN A 95 -52.35 -2.09 -22.22
N LEU A 96 -51.57 -1.03 -21.97
CA LEU A 96 -51.27 -0.51 -20.63
C LEU A 96 -52.48 0.20 -20.02
N LYS A 97 -52.72 0.01 -18.72
CA LYS A 97 -53.92 0.53 -18.03
C LYS A 97 -53.80 1.95 -17.51
N ASP A 98 -52.59 2.47 -17.40
CA ASP A 98 -52.29 3.72 -16.70
C ASP A 98 -51.68 4.81 -17.58
N ILE A 99 -51.82 4.67 -18.91
CA ILE A 99 -51.48 5.69 -19.88
C ILE A 99 -52.44 5.68 -21.07
N SER A 100 -53.01 6.84 -21.40
CA SER A 100 -53.91 6.99 -22.55
C SER A 100 -53.12 7.00 -23.86
N LYS A 101 -53.71 6.47 -24.95
CA LYS A 101 -53.17 6.54 -26.31
C LYS A 101 -52.98 7.98 -26.81
N ASP A 102 -53.81 8.89 -26.31
CA ASP A 102 -53.75 10.32 -26.67
C ASP A 102 -52.67 11.09 -25.88
N HIS A 103 -52.00 10.43 -24.94
CA HIS A 103 -50.92 11.06 -24.17
C HIS A 103 -49.76 11.45 -25.11
N PRO A 104 -49.23 12.69 -25.06
CA PRO A 104 -48.22 13.18 -26.01
C PRO A 104 -46.96 12.31 -26.13
N HIS A 105 -46.59 11.64 -25.05
CA HIS A 105 -45.44 10.74 -24.97
C HIS A 105 -45.77 9.23 -25.07
N TYR A 106 -47.04 8.87 -25.31
CA TYR A 106 -47.48 7.47 -25.41
C TYR A 106 -46.63 6.66 -26.41
N LYS A 107 -46.29 7.28 -27.55
CA LYS A 107 -45.47 6.66 -28.60
C LYS A 107 -44.10 6.15 -28.11
N TYR A 108 -43.48 6.82 -27.15
CA TYR A 108 -42.19 6.40 -26.57
C TYR A 108 -42.38 5.17 -25.67
N VAL A 109 -43.45 5.16 -24.87
CA VAL A 109 -43.81 4.03 -24.03
C VAL A 109 -44.14 2.79 -24.86
N ALA A 110 -44.98 2.93 -25.89
CA ALA A 110 -45.28 1.84 -26.81
C ALA A 110 -44.02 1.29 -27.48
N THR A 111 -43.08 2.16 -27.85
CA THR A 111 -41.80 1.77 -28.47
C THR A 111 -40.95 0.93 -27.53
N VAL A 112 -40.65 1.41 -26.31
CA VAL A 112 -39.77 0.65 -25.39
C VAL A 112 -40.40 -0.64 -24.87
N VAL A 113 -41.73 -0.77 -24.89
CA VAL A 113 -42.42 -2.03 -24.56
C VAL A 113 -42.36 -3.01 -25.73
N ASP A 114 -42.59 -2.55 -26.96
CA ASP A 114 -42.49 -3.35 -28.19
C ASP A 114 -41.07 -3.92 -28.38
N GLU A 115 -40.04 -3.11 -28.11
CA GLU A 115 -38.63 -3.53 -28.15
C GLU A 115 -38.21 -4.41 -26.95
N GLY A 116 -39.12 -4.69 -25.99
CA GLY A 116 -38.83 -5.51 -24.82
C GLY A 116 -37.92 -4.86 -23.77
N ILE A 117 -37.58 -3.58 -23.93
CA ILE A 117 -36.74 -2.80 -23.00
C ILE A 117 -37.47 -2.62 -21.66
N TYR A 118 -38.78 -2.34 -21.72
CA TYR A 118 -39.68 -2.34 -20.56
C TYR A 118 -40.68 -3.48 -20.68
N GLN A 119 -40.89 -4.22 -19.58
CA GLN A 119 -41.80 -5.38 -19.54
C GLN A 119 -43.12 -5.09 -18.81
N GLY A 120 -43.34 -3.85 -18.35
CA GLY A 120 -44.51 -3.46 -17.55
C GLY A 120 -44.56 -4.16 -16.18
N THR A 121 -45.62 -3.94 -15.42
CA THR A 121 -45.92 -4.71 -14.19
C THR A 121 -46.78 -5.93 -14.51
N PRO A 122 -46.87 -6.94 -13.61
CA PRO A 122 -47.84 -8.04 -13.74
C PRO A 122 -49.31 -7.60 -13.86
N SER A 123 -49.60 -6.34 -13.50
CA SER A 123 -50.92 -5.72 -13.61
C SER A 123 -51.13 -4.91 -14.90
N ASN A 124 -50.22 -5.00 -15.88
CA ASN A 124 -50.19 -4.25 -17.14
C ASN A 124 -50.17 -2.74 -16.94
N ARG A 125 -49.28 -2.27 -16.05
CA ARG A 125 -49.04 -0.85 -15.78
C ARG A 125 -47.62 -0.45 -16.16
N PHE A 126 -47.44 0.80 -16.59
CA PHE A 126 -46.14 1.37 -16.91
C PHE A 126 -45.60 2.29 -15.79
N LEU A 127 -46.48 2.94 -15.02
CA LEU A 127 -46.15 3.87 -13.94
C LEU A 127 -45.36 5.10 -14.43
N PRO A 128 -45.92 5.91 -15.34
CA PRO A 128 -45.18 6.93 -16.09
C PRO A 128 -44.57 8.05 -15.22
N SER A 129 -45.19 8.37 -14.09
CA SER A 129 -44.77 9.44 -13.19
C SER A 129 -43.91 8.96 -12.01
N GLU A 130 -43.71 7.65 -11.86
CA GLU A 130 -42.84 7.13 -10.80
C GLU A 130 -41.37 7.28 -11.19
N SER A 131 -40.54 7.63 -10.20
CA SER A 131 -39.09 7.67 -10.36
C SER A 131 -38.55 6.27 -10.67
N ILE A 132 -37.60 6.17 -11.60
CA ILE A 132 -36.95 4.89 -11.90
C ILE A 132 -35.98 4.53 -10.79
N LYS A 133 -36.17 3.35 -10.20
CA LYS A 133 -35.23 2.79 -9.23
C LYS A 133 -33.92 2.40 -9.91
N ARG A 134 -32.84 2.39 -9.13
CA ARG A 134 -31.51 2.05 -9.63
C ARG A 134 -31.43 0.64 -10.20
N ILE A 135 -32.13 -0.34 -9.62
CA ILE A 135 -32.20 -1.70 -10.16
C ILE A 135 -32.98 -1.77 -11.48
N ASP A 136 -34.06 -1.01 -11.61
CA ASP A 136 -34.85 -0.92 -12.85
C ASP A 136 -34.03 -0.25 -13.95
N MET A 137 -33.25 0.79 -13.61
CA MET A 137 -32.28 1.42 -14.52
C MET A 137 -31.28 0.39 -15.07
N ALA A 138 -30.70 -0.44 -14.19
CA ALA A 138 -29.77 -1.48 -14.63
C ALA A 138 -30.43 -2.50 -15.57
N ALA A 139 -31.69 -2.87 -15.29
CA ALA A 139 -32.45 -3.80 -16.09
C ALA A 139 -32.80 -3.24 -17.48
N VAL A 140 -33.24 -1.98 -17.56
CA VAL A 140 -33.61 -1.37 -18.85
C VAL A 140 -32.39 -1.09 -19.71
N LEU A 141 -31.25 -0.65 -19.15
CA LEU A 141 -30.00 -0.48 -19.91
C LEU A 141 -29.48 -1.82 -20.41
N THR A 142 -29.53 -2.86 -19.57
CA THR A 142 -29.17 -4.22 -19.97
C THR A 142 -29.98 -4.70 -21.17
N ARG A 143 -31.30 -4.55 -21.13
CA ARG A 143 -32.16 -4.99 -22.25
C ARG A 143 -31.99 -4.11 -23.48
N ALA A 144 -31.92 -2.80 -23.30
CA ALA A 144 -31.73 -1.82 -24.37
C ALA A 144 -30.48 -2.08 -25.21
N TYR A 145 -29.37 -2.45 -24.57
CA TYR A 145 -28.08 -2.64 -25.23
C TYR A 145 -27.65 -4.11 -25.29
N ASN A 146 -28.56 -5.03 -24.97
CA ASN A 146 -28.31 -6.46 -24.87
C ASN A 146 -27.00 -6.79 -24.11
N LEU A 147 -26.81 -6.19 -22.94
CA LEU A 147 -25.57 -6.34 -22.19
C LEU A 147 -25.38 -7.80 -21.77
N GLU A 148 -24.21 -8.33 -22.09
CA GLU A 148 -23.75 -9.63 -21.63
C GLU A 148 -23.02 -9.48 -20.30
N GLY A 149 -23.05 -10.53 -19.49
CA GLY A 149 -22.28 -10.54 -18.24
C GLY A 149 -20.80 -10.68 -18.54
N GLY A 150 -19.98 -9.82 -17.96
CA GLY A 150 -18.53 -10.02 -17.96
C GLY A 150 -18.11 -11.06 -16.91
N PRO A 151 -16.87 -11.56 -16.99
CA PRO A 151 -16.37 -12.64 -16.14
C PRO A 151 -16.24 -12.26 -14.65
N ILE A 152 -16.30 -10.96 -14.31
CA ILE A 152 -16.08 -10.48 -12.95
C ILE A 152 -17.22 -9.57 -12.50
N THR A 153 -17.76 -9.82 -11.31
CA THR A 153 -18.72 -8.94 -10.64
C THR A 153 -18.30 -8.69 -9.18
N PRO A 154 -18.20 -7.44 -8.75
CA PRO A 154 -18.15 -7.07 -7.33
C PRO A 154 -19.39 -7.62 -6.58
N ASP A 155 -19.18 -8.05 -5.34
CA ASP A 155 -20.27 -8.51 -4.47
C ASP A 155 -20.77 -7.34 -3.62
N PHE A 156 -22.08 -7.11 -3.60
CA PHE A 156 -22.71 -5.98 -2.91
C PHE A 156 -23.51 -6.48 -1.72
N ARG A 157 -23.30 -5.88 -0.54
CA ARG A 157 -23.87 -6.35 0.74
C ARG A 157 -25.39 -6.25 0.82
N ASP A 158 -26.00 -5.42 -0.02
CA ASP A 158 -27.42 -5.07 0.01
C ASP A 158 -28.25 -5.69 -1.13
N VAL A 159 -27.72 -6.70 -1.82
CA VAL A 159 -28.40 -7.34 -2.96
C VAL A 159 -28.52 -8.85 -2.73
N ALA A 160 -29.73 -9.30 -2.38
CA ALA A 160 -29.97 -10.67 -1.94
C ALA A 160 -30.25 -11.67 -3.09
N ASP A 161 -30.87 -11.28 -4.22
CA ASP A 161 -31.18 -12.27 -5.29
C ASP A 161 -31.41 -11.75 -6.73
N ASP A 162 -31.37 -10.45 -7.02
CA ASP A 162 -31.53 -9.92 -8.39
C ASP A 162 -30.18 -9.59 -9.07
N ARG A 163 -29.26 -10.55 -9.01
CA ARG A 163 -27.87 -10.37 -9.43
C ARG A 163 -27.70 -10.11 -10.93
N GLN A 164 -28.56 -10.65 -11.79
CA GLN A 164 -28.27 -10.71 -13.24
C GLN A 164 -28.09 -9.34 -13.93
N TYR A 165 -28.93 -8.34 -13.63
CA TYR A 165 -28.86 -7.04 -14.31
C TYR A 165 -27.80 -6.14 -13.71
N MET A 166 -27.69 -6.16 -12.37
CA MET A 166 -26.61 -5.50 -11.65
C MET A 166 -25.25 -6.02 -12.12
N THR A 167 -25.09 -7.35 -12.18
CA THR A 167 -23.87 -8.00 -12.69
C THR A 167 -23.49 -7.47 -14.06
N LYS A 168 -24.45 -7.36 -14.97
CA LYS A 168 -24.19 -6.90 -16.33
C LYS A 168 -23.76 -5.44 -16.36
N VAL A 169 -24.44 -4.52 -15.68
CA VAL A 169 -24.02 -3.11 -15.69
C VAL A 169 -22.70 -2.88 -14.97
N VAL A 170 -22.40 -3.65 -13.91
CA VAL A 170 -21.15 -3.48 -13.17
C VAL A 170 -19.96 -4.10 -13.92
N SER A 171 -20.11 -5.32 -14.44
CA SER A 171 -19.07 -5.99 -15.24
C SER A 171 -18.76 -5.28 -16.56
N ASN A 172 -19.68 -4.46 -17.07
CA ASN A 172 -19.47 -3.59 -18.23
C ASN A 172 -18.95 -2.18 -17.87
N GLY A 173 -18.55 -1.93 -16.62
CA GLY A 173 -18.01 -0.64 -16.19
C GLY A 173 -19.03 0.50 -16.11
N ILE A 174 -20.33 0.21 -16.27
CA ILE A 174 -21.38 1.24 -16.29
C ILE A 174 -21.62 1.78 -14.87
N SER A 175 -21.59 0.90 -13.85
CA SER A 175 -21.72 1.28 -12.43
C SER A 175 -20.61 0.65 -11.59
N VAL A 176 -20.13 1.37 -10.56
CA VAL A 176 -19.16 0.88 -9.56
C VAL A 176 -19.78 0.69 -8.16
N GLY A 177 -21.07 1.02 -7.98
CA GLY A 177 -21.72 1.01 -6.67
C GLY A 177 -21.34 2.22 -5.82
N PHE A 178 -21.39 2.05 -4.49
CA PHE A 178 -21.02 3.07 -3.50
C PHE A 178 -19.81 2.60 -2.66
N PRO A 179 -19.02 3.54 -2.08
CA PRO A 179 -17.80 3.21 -1.32
C PRO A 179 -18.00 2.20 -0.19
N ASN A 180 -19.19 2.14 0.40
CA ASN A 180 -19.53 1.20 1.48
C ASN A 180 -19.96 -0.20 1.01
N GLN A 181 -19.57 -0.61 -0.21
CA GLN A 181 -19.90 -1.91 -0.81
C GLN A 181 -21.42 -2.17 -0.94
N THR A 182 -22.19 -1.11 -1.21
CA THR A 182 -23.63 -1.19 -1.51
C THR A 182 -23.92 -0.80 -2.96
N PHE A 183 -24.94 -1.41 -3.56
CA PHE A 183 -25.47 -0.99 -4.86
C PHE A 183 -26.63 0.01 -4.71
N ARG A 184 -27.38 -0.08 -3.60
CA ARG A 184 -28.61 0.64 -3.29
C ARG A 184 -29.68 0.42 -4.36
N PRO A 185 -30.19 -0.81 -4.54
CA PRO A 185 -31.09 -1.15 -5.64
C PRO A 185 -32.41 -0.38 -5.61
N ASP A 186 -32.92 -0.05 -4.42
CA ASP A 186 -34.26 0.50 -4.22
C ASP A 186 -34.36 2.02 -4.26
N ILE A 187 -33.24 2.74 -4.32
CA ILE A 187 -33.27 4.21 -4.39
C ILE A 187 -33.63 4.67 -5.80
N ALA A 188 -34.31 5.82 -5.87
CA ALA A 188 -34.55 6.51 -7.12
C ALA A 188 -33.22 6.96 -7.75
N THR A 189 -33.19 6.99 -9.09
CA THR A 189 -32.03 7.43 -9.87
C THR A 189 -32.23 8.88 -10.28
N THR A 190 -31.25 9.74 -9.99
CA THR A 190 -31.31 11.14 -10.42
C THR A 190 -31.08 11.30 -11.93
N ARG A 191 -31.45 12.46 -12.48
CA ARG A 191 -31.20 12.84 -13.88
C ARG A 191 -29.75 12.78 -14.26
N ALA A 192 -28.85 13.24 -13.39
CA ALA A 192 -27.42 13.08 -13.59
C ALA A 192 -27.02 11.60 -13.59
N GLN A 193 -27.43 10.82 -12.59
CA GLN A 193 -27.06 9.41 -12.48
C GLN A 193 -27.52 8.58 -13.67
N PHE A 194 -28.78 8.75 -14.11
CA PHE A 194 -29.30 8.02 -15.27
C PHE A 194 -28.56 8.43 -16.55
N SER A 195 -28.24 9.72 -16.71
CA SER A 195 -27.46 10.22 -17.85
C SER A 195 -26.04 9.66 -17.87
N ILE A 196 -25.38 9.61 -16.71
CA ILE A 196 -24.08 8.96 -16.55
C ILE A 196 -24.14 7.50 -16.98
N PHE A 197 -25.09 6.72 -16.44
CA PHE A 197 -25.20 5.30 -16.79
C PHE A 197 -25.54 5.08 -18.26
N LEU A 198 -26.40 5.90 -18.85
CA LEU A 198 -26.74 5.83 -20.26
C LEU A 198 -25.53 6.17 -21.14
N ALA A 199 -24.82 7.26 -20.87
CA ALA A 199 -23.61 7.65 -21.61
C ALA A 199 -22.53 6.56 -21.56
N ARG A 200 -22.30 5.98 -20.38
CA ARG A 200 -21.41 4.83 -20.16
C ARG A 200 -21.81 3.58 -20.92
N THR A 201 -23.11 3.37 -21.08
CA THR A 201 -23.62 2.24 -21.85
C THR A 201 -23.41 2.46 -23.35
N MET A 202 -23.53 3.71 -23.79
CA MET A 202 -23.43 4.11 -25.20
C MET A 202 -22.00 4.25 -25.71
N ASP A 203 -21.06 4.61 -24.83
CA ASP A 203 -19.71 4.96 -25.24
C ASP A 203 -18.70 4.55 -24.16
N ASP A 204 -17.72 3.76 -24.59
CA ASP A 204 -16.68 3.21 -23.75
C ASP A 204 -15.83 4.30 -23.09
N GLN A 205 -15.74 5.49 -23.71
CA GLN A 205 -14.98 6.62 -23.16
C GLN A 205 -15.50 7.10 -21.80
N PHE A 206 -16.77 6.83 -21.47
CA PHE A 206 -17.36 7.23 -20.18
C PHE A 206 -17.35 6.09 -19.15
N LYS A 207 -17.23 4.82 -19.58
CA LYS A 207 -17.32 3.65 -18.67
C LYS A 207 -16.32 3.79 -17.53
N ASN A 208 -16.65 3.46 -16.29
CA ASN A 208 -15.60 3.48 -15.27
C ASN A 208 -14.47 2.52 -15.65
N PRO A 209 -13.21 2.93 -15.49
CA PRO A 209 -12.10 1.99 -15.61
C PRO A 209 -12.35 0.82 -14.65
N THR A 210 -12.08 -0.41 -15.10
CA THR A 210 -12.29 -1.64 -14.31
C THR A 210 -11.29 -1.84 -13.18
N VAL A 211 -10.42 -0.85 -12.91
CA VAL A 211 -9.68 -0.80 -11.66
C VAL A 211 -10.66 -0.32 -10.60
N SER A 212 -11.14 -1.26 -9.78
CA SER A 212 -12.03 -0.98 -8.65
C SER A 212 -11.49 0.19 -7.82
N SER A 213 -12.35 1.13 -7.40
CA SER A 213 -11.95 2.22 -6.50
C SER A 213 -11.32 1.72 -5.20
N ASN A 214 -11.63 0.48 -4.83
CA ASN A 214 -11.12 -0.17 -3.63
C ASN A 214 -9.96 -1.11 -3.98
N LEU A 215 -9.20 -0.85 -5.05
CA LEU A 215 -8.10 -1.73 -5.46
C LEU A 215 -7.15 -1.97 -4.29
N LEU A 216 -6.70 -0.90 -3.62
CA LEU A 216 -5.77 -0.98 -2.49
C LEU A 216 -6.35 -1.79 -1.32
N GLU A 217 -7.59 -1.52 -0.91
CA GLU A 217 -8.29 -2.31 0.13
C GLU A 217 -8.45 -3.78 -0.26
N ASN A 218 -8.76 -4.08 -1.53
CA ASN A 218 -8.85 -5.46 -2.02
C ASN A 218 -7.48 -6.14 -2.10
N VAL A 219 -6.41 -5.38 -2.32
CA VAL A 219 -5.04 -5.89 -2.23
C VAL A 219 -4.76 -6.28 -0.78
N GLU A 220 -4.96 -5.35 0.15
CA GLU A 220 -4.75 -5.51 1.59
C GLU A 220 -5.50 -6.72 2.17
N ASP A 221 -6.73 -6.94 1.72
CA ASP A 221 -7.56 -8.08 2.11
C ASP A 221 -7.27 -9.40 1.35
N GLY A 222 -6.34 -9.40 0.37
CA GLY A 222 -6.07 -10.55 -0.50
C GLY A 222 -7.22 -10.92 -1.44
N LYS A 223 -8.13 -9.99 -1.73
CA LYS A 223 -9.41 -10.14 -2.45
C LYS A 223 -9.43 -9.51 -3.85
N ILE A 224 -8.32 -9.43 -4.58
CA ILE A 224 -8.32 -8.88 -5.95
C ILE A 224 -9.00 -9.87 -6.90
N ARG A 225 -10.34 -9.82 -6.98
CA ARG A 225 -11.21 -10.73 -7.75
C ARG A 225 -11.09 -10.60 -9.28
N ASN A 226 -10.42 -9.57 -9.78
CA ASN A 226 -10.23 -9.34 -11.23
C ASN A 226 -9.11 -10.19 -11.84
N CYS A 227 -8.19 -10.65 -11.00
CA CYS A 227 -7.29 -11.75 -11.28
C CYS A 227 -7.82 -12.90 -10.43
N PHE A 228 -8.25 -14.00 -11.03
CA PHE A 228 -9.11 -15.03 -10.41
C PHE A 228 -8.59 -15.66 -9.09
N ALA A 229 -7.38 -15.34 -8.64
CA ALA A 229 -6.71 -15.95 -7.51
C ALA A 229 -6.22 -14.93 -6.46
N SER A 230 -6.27 -15.35 -5.20
CA SER A 230 -5.74 -14.60 -4.05
C SER A 230 -4.23 -14.68 -4.01
N LEU A 231 -3.55 -13.55 -3.77
CA LEU A 231 -2.09 -13.49 -3.64
C LEU A 231 -1.64 -14.16 -2.34
N ASN A 232 -1.42 -15.48 -2.39
CA ASN A 232 -1.01 -16.30 -1.25
C ASN A 232 0.35 -16.97 -1.52
N GLN A 233 1.34 -16.64 -0.69
CA GLN A 233 2.71 -17.16 -0.74
C GLN A 233 2.83 -18.67 -0.48
N GLU A 234 1.75 -19.33 -0.09
CA GLU A 234 1.69 -20.79 0.11
C GLU A 234 1.05 -21.54 -1.06
N THR A 235 0.35 -20.84 -1.98
CA THR A 235 -0.37 -21.49 -3.08
C THR A 235 0.59 -22.01 -4.12
N THR A 236 0.64 -23.33 -4.29
CA THR A 236 1.47 -23.96 -5.32
C THR A 236 0.84 -23.79 -6.71
N TYR A 237 1.66 -23.86 -7.75
CA TYR A 237 1.16 -23.81 -9.12
C TYR A 237 0.24 -24.97 -9.49
N GLU A 238 0.49 -26.18 -8.98
CA GLU A 238 -0.40 -27.31 -9.29
C GLU A 238 -1.78 -27.12 -8.64
N GLU A 239 -1.86 -26.65 -7.40
CA GLU A 239 -3.13 -26.26 -6.75
C GLU A 239 -3.81 -25.12 -7.49
N PHE A 240 -3.02 -24.13 -7.95
CA PHE A 240 -3.51 -23.01 -8.73
C PHE A 240 -4.12 -23.47 -10.05
N LYS A 241 -3.44 -24.37 -10.76
CA LYS A 241 -3.87 -24.92 -12.05
C LYS A 241 -5.06 -25.86 -11.91
N GLU A 242 -5.18 -26.59 -10.80
CA GLU A 242 -6.36 -27.40 -10.50
C GLU A 242 -7.61 -26.52 -10.35
N THR A 243 -7.46 -25.36 -9.70
CA THR A 243 -8.57 -24.44 -9.42
C THR A 243 -8.90 -23.51 -10.60
N HIS A 244 -7.91 -23.11 -11.40
CA HIS A 244 -8.06 -22.09 -12.45
C HIS A 244 -7.89 -22.63 -13.88
N GLY A 245 -7.58 -23.93 -14.03
CA GLY A 245 -7.26 -24.54 -15.31
C GLY A 245 -5.85 -24.21 -15.80
N SER A 246 -5.54 -24.65 -17.02
CA SER A 246 -4.22 -24.43 -17.62
C SER A 246 -4.06 -22.98 -18.11
N PRO A 247 -2.87 -22.37 -17.96
CA PRO A 247 -2.63 -21.02 -18.43
C PRO A 247 -2.63 -20.95 -19.96
N GLU A 248 -2.93 -19.78 -20.50
CA GLU A 248 -2.82 -19.49 -21.94
C GLU A 248 -1.36 -19.56 -22.40
N LYS A 249 -0.45 -19.10 -21.53
CA LYS A 249 0.99 -19.09 -21.79
C LYS A 249 1.76 -19.24 -20.48
N ARG A 250 2.90 -19.94 -20.57
CA ARG A 250 3.87 -20.08 -19.49
C ARG A 250 5.24 -19.63 -19.98
N LEU A 251 5.97 -18.91 -19.14
CA LEU A 251 7.33 -18.44 -19.42
C LEU A 251 8.22 -18.77 -18.22
N ASP A 252 9.19 -19.66 -18.42
CA ASP A 252 10.16 -20.03 -17.40
C ASP A 252 11.35 -19.04 -17.40
N PHE A 253 11.92 -18.81 -16.22
CA PHE A 253 13.11 -17.99 -15.97
C PHE A 253 13.98 -18.63 -14.87
N ASP A 254 15.19 -18.13 -14.65
CA ASP A 254 16.23 -18.83 -13.86
C ASP A 254 15.75 -19.31 -12.47
N ASN A 255 14.90 -18.53 -11.78
CA ASN A 255 14.41 -18.82 -10.43
C ASN A 255 12.87 -19.00 -10.34
N GLY A 256 12.21 -19.40 -11.44
CA GLY A 256 10.76 -19.62 -11.42
C GLY A 256 10.10 -19.58 -12.79
N PHE A 257 8.80 -19.28 -12.80
CA PHE A 257 8.07 -19.07 -14.04
C PHE A 257 6.88 -18.15 -13.84
N SER A 258 6.40 -17.59 -14.95
CA SER A 258 5.14 -16.87 -14.99
C SER A 258 4.09 -17.63 -15.80
N ALA A 259 2.83 -17.45 -15.42
CA ALA A 259 1.67 -18.05 -16.05
C ALA A 259 0.65 -16.95 -16.40
N GLU A 260 0.28 -16.86 -17.67
CA GLU A 260 -0.65 -15.86 -18.20
C GLU A 260 -2.07 -16.44 -18.24
N TYR A 261 -3.01 -15.70 -17.65
CA TYR A 261 -4.45 -15.98 -17.68
C TYR A 261 -5.17 -14.69 -18.08
N GLY A 262 -5.52 -14.56 -19.37
CA GLY A 262 -6.11 -13.35 -19.93
C GLY A 262 -5.26 -12.09 -19.71
N LYS A 263 -5.73 -11.17 -18.84
CA LYS A 263 -5.04 -9.91 -18.51
C LYS A 263 -4.15 -9.98 -17.26
N CYS A 264 -4.02 -11.17 -16.67
CA CYS A 264 -3.27 -11.38 -15.44
C CYS A 264 -2.05 -12.26 -15.71
N ILE A 265 -0.92 -11.87 -15.13
CA ILE A 265 0.32 -12.66 -15.13
C ILE A 265 0.63 -13.00 -13.68
N TYR A 266 0.72 -14.28 -13.36
CA TYR A 266 1.09 -14.78 -12.04
C TYR A 266 2.52 -15.29 -12.05
N SER A 267 3.30 -14.99 -11.02
CA SER A 267 4.69 -15.43 -10.91
C SER A 267 4.85 -16.40 -9.76
N PHE A 268 5.53 -17.51 -10.03
CA PHE A 268 5.80 -18.59 -9.08
C PHE A 268 7.31 -18.76 -8.89
N ASN A 269 7.73 -18.94 -7.63
CA ASN A 269 9.14 -19.10 -7.28
C ASN A 269 9.57 -20.57 -7.42
N GLY A 270 10.64 -20.84 -8.18
CA GLY A 270 11.17 -22.18 -8.44
C GLY A 270 12.09 -22.75 -7.35
N GLU A 271 12.57 -21.92 -6.41
CA GLU A 271 13.44 -22.33 -5.29
C GLU A 271 12.66 -22.90 -4.10
N ARG A 272 11.34 -22.66 -4.06
CA ARG A 272 10.37 -23.24 -3.11
C ARG A 272 9.50 -24.27 -3.86
N PRO A 273 8.64 -25.07 -3.18
CA PRO A 273 7.45 -25.60 -3.86
C PRO A 273 6.80 -24.43 -4.60
N GLN A 274 6.44 -24.60 -5.87
CA GLN A 274 6.16 -23.52 -6.85
C GLN A 274 5.09 -22.52 -6.37
N ASN A 275 5.44 -21.61 -5.46
CA ASN A 275 4.48 -20.81 -4.72
C ASN A 275 4.32 -19.44 -5.36
N MET A 276 3.10 -18.94 -5.37
CA MET A 276 2.77 -17.66 -5.97
C MET A 276 3.23 -16.50 -5.10
N PHE A 277 4.07 -15.61 -5.63
CA PHE A 277 4.63 -14.49 -4.85
C PHE A 277 4.39 -13.12 -5.49
N LYS A 278 3.85 -13.06 -6.69
CA LYS A 278 3.57 -11.81 -7.40
C LYS A 278 2.48 -12.04 -8.43
N PHE A 279 1.67 -11.01 -8.69
CA PHE A 279 0.91 -10.96 -9.92
C PHE A 279 0.93 -9.56 -10.55
N MET A 280 0.68 -9.51 -11.85
CA MET A 280 0.52 -8.29 -12.63
C MET A 280 -0.83 -8.28 -13.34
N TYR A 281 -1.47 -7.13 -13.37
CA TYR A 281 -2.70 -6.89 -14.12
C TYR A 281 -2.48 -5.81 -15.18
N PHE A 282 -2.92 -6.07 -16.41
CA PHE A 282 -2.76 -5.14 -17.53
C PHE A 282 -4.09 -4.44 -17.85
N PRO A 283 -4.36 -3.24 -17.29
CA PRO A 283 -5.51 -2.46 -17.67
C PRO A 283 -5.26 -1.88 -19.06
N LYS A 284 -6.20 -2.09 -19.99
CA LYS A 284 -6.18 -1.43 -21.30
C LYS A 284 -7.12 -0.23 -21.22
N ASP A 285 -6.62 0.91 -20.73
CA ASP A 285 -7.45 2.11 -20.53
C ASP A 285 -6.63 3.41 -20.54
N GLU A 286 -6.79 4.22 -21.60
CA GLU A 286 -6.09 5.49 -21.81
C GLU A 286 -6.45 6.59 -20.80
N ARG A 287 -7.45 6.36 -19.94
CA ARG A 287 -7.91 7.33 -18.93
C ARG A 287 -7.26 7.13 -17.57
N LEU A 288 -6.55 6.02 -17.38
CA LEU A 288 -5.78 5.73 -16.17
C LEU A 288 -4.43 6.43 -16.26
N THR A 289 -4.45 7.76 -16.20
CA THR A 289 -3.24 8.57 -16.33
C THR A 289 -2.60 8.84 -14.97
N LYS A 290 -1.26 8.91 -14.91
CA LYS A 290 -0.52 9.19 -13.66
C LYS A 290 -1.11 10.34 -12.86
N ASP A 291 -1.49 11.43 -13.54
CA ASP A 291 -1.97 12.66 -12.89
C ASP A 291 -3.41 12.57 -12.37
N LYS A 292 -4.20 11.58 -12.81
CA LYS A 292 -5.60 11.37 -12.38
C LYS A 292 -5.77 10.24 -11.38
N MET A 293 -4.70 9.49 -11.12
CA MET A 293 -4.74 8.34 -10.22
C MET A 293 -4.77 8.75 -8.73
N PRO A 294 -4.09 9.83 -8.30
CA PRO A 294 -4.23 10.33 -6.93
C PRO A 294 -5.67 10.70 -6.53
N ASP A 295 -6.46 11.30 -7.44
CA ASP A 295 -7.88 11.61 -7.19
C ASP A 295 -8.75 10.37 -6.94
N ARG A 296 -8.27 9.19 -7.36
CA ARG A 296 -9.02 7.92 -7.32
C ARG A 296 -8.55 6.98 -6.20
N PHE A 297 -7.25 6.98 -5.89
CA PHE A 297 -6.61 6.05 -4.96
C PHE A 297 -5.97 6.73 -3.75
N GLY A 298 -5.98 8.06 -3.69
CA GLY A 298 -5.16 8.83 -2.77
C GLY A 298 -3.75 9.06 -3.31
N GLU A 299 -3.03 9.97 -2.65
CA GLU A 299 -1.64 10.25 -3.00
C GLU A 299 -0.76 9.00 -2.80
N PRO A 300 0.14 8.69 -3.74
CA PRO A 300 1.08 7.58 -3.57
C PRO A 300 2.09 7.90 -2.47
N ASP A 301 2.52 6.87 -1.73
CA ASP A 301 3.57 6.99 -0.73
C ASP A 301 4.91 7.39 -1.35
N ARG A 302 5.19 6.87 -2.55
CA ARG A 302 6.41 7.17 -3.32
C ARG A 302 6.15 7.23 -4.81
N ILE A 303 6.96 8.02 -5.51
CA ILE A 303 7.04 8.03 -6.97
C ILE A 303 8.48 7.76 -7.37
N ASN A 304 8.70 6.69 -8.13
CA ASN A 304 10.02 6.35 -8.66
C ASN A 304 10.05 6.61 -10.18
N GLU A 305 11.13 7.22 -10.65
CA GLU A 305 11.42 7.36 -12.08
C GLU A 305 12.66 6.50 -12.37
N GLN A 306 12.45 5.30 -12.94
CA GLN A 306 13.56 4.38 -13.23
C GLN A 306 14.10 4.61 -14.64
N ASN A 307 15.42 4.88 -14.74
CA ASN A 307 16.27 4.79 -15.93
C ASN A 307 15.64 5.28 -17.26
N GLU A 308 14.93 6.41 -17.24
CA GLU A 308 14.33 7.07 -18.42
C GLU A 308 13.24 6.25 -19.18
N SER A 309 12.79 5.10 -18.67
CA SER A 309 11.83 4.22 -19.38
C SER A 309 10.46 4.06 -18.72
N THR A 310 10.35 4.19 -17.40
CA THR A 310 9.08 4.04 -16.67
C THR A 310 8.98 4.97 -15.46
N ILE A 311 7.75 5.33 -15.11
CA ILE A 311 7.37 6.01 -13.86
C ILE A 311 6.53 5.04 -13.05
N GLU A 312 6.78 4.94 -11.75
CA GLU A 312 6.05 4.09 -10.82
C GLU A 312 5.42 4.96 -9.73
N GLN A 313 4.10 4.86 -9.54
CA GLN A 313 3.46 5.33 -8.31
C GLN A 313 3.32 4.15 -7.36
N ILE A 314 3.86 4.28 -6.17
CA ILE A 314 4.01 3.19 -5.20
C ILE A 314 3.13 3.48 -3.99
N TYR A 315 2.32 2.50 -3.63
CA TYR A 315 1.43 2.50 -2.48
C TYR A 315 1.85 1.36 -1.55
N GLU A 316 2.23 1.70 -0.33
CA GLU A 316 2.63 0.75 0.71
C GLU A 316 1.42 0.46 1.61
N LEU A 317 0.91 -0.77 1.54
CA LEU A 317 -0.21 -1.23 2.37
C LEU A 317 0.32 -2.03 3.56
N GLU A 318 -0.53 -2.60 4.41
CA GLU A 318 -0.06 -3.39 5.56
C GLU A 318 0.72 -4.65 5.12
N ASN A 319 0.19 -5.37 4.14
CA ASN A 319 0.71 -6.69 3.73
C ASN A 319 1.22 -6.73 2.27
N TYR A 320 1.10 -5.63 1.52
CA TYR A 320 1.39 -5.58 0.08
C TYR A 320 1.92 -4.22 -0.38
N THR A 321 2.87 -4.26 -1.32
CA THR A 321 3.28 -3.08 -2.08
C THR A 321 2.55 -3.11 -3.42
N VAL A 322 1.81 -2.05 -3.72
CA VAL A 322 1.13 -1.88 -5.01
C VAL A 322 1.88 -0.85 -5.83
N LYS A 323 2.33 -1.25 -7.02
CA LYS A 323 2.98 -0.36 -7.99
C LYS A 323 2.08 -0.15 -9.20
N LEU A 324 1.78 1.10 -9.48
CA LEU A 324 1.15 1.53 -10.72
C LEU A 324 2.26 1.96 -11.68
N VAL A 325 2.43 1.24 -12.78
CA VAL A 325 3.57 1.40 -13.68
C VAL A 325 3.13 2.06 -14.99
N TYR A 326 3.78 3.17 -15.31
CA TYR A 326 3.55 3.99 -16.50
C TYR A 326 4.81 4.02 -17.37
N PRO A 327 4.74 3.85 -18.70
CA PRO A 327 5.88 4.05 -19.59
C PRO A 327 6.27 5.53 -19.61
N TYR A 328 7.56 5.88 -19.68
CA TYR A 328 8.00 7.28 -19.60
C TYR A 328 7.44 8.16 -20.73
N GLN A 329 7.27 7.59 -21.92
CA GLN A 329 6.72 8.28 -23.08
C GLN A 329 5.19 8.31 -23.11
N GLU A 330 4.53 7.56 -22.23
CA GLU A 330 3.08 7.39 -22.22
C GLU A 330 2.54 7.70 -20.82
N ASN A 331 1.70 8.73 -20.69
CA ASN A 331 1.12 9.08 -19.40
C ASN A 331 -0.03 8.14 -19.00
N VAL A 332 -0.05 6.88 -19.46
CA VAL A 332 -1.14 5.91 -19.33
C VAL A 332 -0.65 4.69 -18.56
N LEU A 333 -1.46 4.19 -17.63
CA LEU A 333 -1.15 3.03 -16.81
C LEU A 333 -0.96 1.80 -17.70
N HIS A 334 0.25 1.24 -17.69
CA HIS A 334 0.59 0.07 -18.48
C HIS A 334 0.23 -1.22 -17.74
N HIS A 335 0.57 -1.30 -16.46
CA HIS A 335 0.16 -2.39 -15.59
C HIS A 335 0.18 -2.02 -14.11
N ILE A 336 -0.50 -2.85 -13.33
CA ILE A 336 -0.47 -2.84 -11.88
C ILE A 336 0.35 -4.05 -11.46
N GLU A 337 1.38 -3.82 -10.67
CA GLU A 337 2.16 -4.84 -10.01
C GLU A 337 1.77 -4.88 -8.53
N VAL A 338 1.41 -6.07 -8.05
CA VAL A 338 1.16 -6.29 -6.64
C VAL A 338 2.19 -7.29 -6.13
N LEU A 339 2.95 -6.81 -5.17
CA LEU A 339 3.93 -7.57 -4.43
C LEU A 339 3.36 -7.75 -3.03
N PRO A 340 3.44 -8.93 -2.41
CA PRO A 340 3.41 -8.97 -0.97
C PRO A 340 4.50 -8.01 -0.48
N ASN A 341 4.19 -7.23 0.56
CA ASN A 341 5.24 -6.58 1.30
C ASN A 341 6.14 -7.72 1.69
N ASP A 342 7.40 -7.64 1.32
CA ASP A 342 8.38 -8.48 1.95
C ASP A 342 8.21 -8.18 3.44
N TYR A 343 7.66 -9.13 4.18
CA TYR A 343 7.83 -9.21 5.61
C TYR A 343 9.29 -8.83 5.83
N LEU A 344 9.56 -7.67 6.42
CA LEU A 344 10.91 -7.35 6.84
C LEU A 344 11.23 -8.50 7.79
N ASP A 345 12.09 -9.41 7.33
CA ASP A 345 12.51 -10.55 8.12
C ASP A 345 12.81 -10.00 9.52
N PRO A 346 12.14 -10.44 10.60
CA PRO A 346 12.31 -9.87 11.92
C PRO A 346 13.77 -9.85 12.34
N THR A 347 14.58 -10.74 11.77
CA THR A 347 16.05 -10.74 11.83
C THR A 347 16.69 -9.40 11.44
N TRP A 348 16.13 -8.66 10.48
CA TRP A 348 16.61 -7.35 10.00
C TRP A 348 15.81 -6.16 10.52
N LEU A 349 14.87 -6.41 11.45
CA LEU A 349 14.14 -5.37 12.17
C LEU A 349 14.77 -5.13 13.52
N LEU A 350 14.97 -3.86 13.85
CA LEU A 350 15.49 -3.49 15.16
C LEU A 350 14.60 -2.44 15.82
N GLN A 351 14.16 -2.72 17.05
CA GLN A 351 13.39 -1.75 17.84
C GLN A 351 14.20 -0.49 18.05
N SER A 352 13.59 0.69 17.83
CA SER A 352 14.26 1.99 17.91
C SER A 352 15.07 2.23 19.19
N GLN A 353 14.69 1.61 20.32
CA GLN A 353 15.42 1.70 21.60
C GLN A 353 16.85 1.14 21.57
N TYR A 354 17.16 0.24 20.62
CA TYR A 354 18.47 -0.38 20.45
C TYR A 354 19.41 0.42 19.55
N PHE A 355 18.93 1.48 18.88
CA PHE A 355 19.79 2.43 18.19
C PHE A 355 20.39 3.41 19.19
N ASN A 356 21.58 3.94 18.89
CA ASN A 356 22.16 5.01 19.71
C ASN A 356 21.29 6.27 19.60
N ASN A 357 20.86 6.81 20.72
CA ASN A 357 20.39 8.19 20.82
C ASN A 357 21.62 9.09 20.99
N ILE A 358 21.86 10.05 20.11
CA ILE A 358 23.10 10.83 20.05
C ILE A 358 22.82 12.31 20.30
N ASP A 359 23.56 12.91 21.24
CA ASP A 359 23.69 14.36 21.40
C ASP A 359 25.12 14.81 21.11
N GLN A 360 25.25 16.06 20.62
CA GLN A 360 26.55 16.69 20.44
C GLN A 360 27.02 17.34 21.76
N VAL A 361 27.99 16.72 22.44
CA VAL A 361 28.59 17.25 23.66
C VAL A 361 30.04 17.62 23.37
N ASN A 362 30.36 18.91 23.42
CA ASN A 362 31.69 19.44 23.10
C ASN A 362 32.22 19.00 21.72
N GLY A 363 31.33 18.93 20.72
CA GLY A 363 31.67 18.51 19.35
C GLY A 363 31.87 17.01 19.18
N LYS A 364 31.50 16.19 20.17
CA LYS A 364 31.51 14.73 20.08
C LYS A 364 30.09 14.16 20.10
N PRO A 365 29.79 13.16 19.27
CA PRO A 365 28.53 12.40 19.33
C PRO A 365 28.51 11.49 20.55
N VAL A 366 27.78 11.89 21.60
CA VAL A 366 27.65 11.17 22.86
C VAL A 366 26.32 10.43 22.94
N ILE A 367 26.40 9.14 23.29
CA ILE A 367 25.27 8.22 23.44
C ILE A 367 24.47 8.57 24.71
N GLN A 368 23.18 8.87 24.55
CA GLN A 368 22.25 9.25 25.63
C GLN A 368 21.53 8.06 26.26
N ASN A 369 21.55 6.90 25.60
CA ASN A 369 21.02 5.63 26.11
C ASN A 369 22.15 4.62 26.37
N PRO A 370 23.14 4.92 27.25
CA PRO A 370 24.33 4.10 27.41
C PRO A 370 24.08 2.71 28.00
N GLU A 371 22.91 2.48 28.63
CA GLU A 371 22.49 1.16 29.11
C GLU A 371 22.03 0.21 27.99
N ASN A 372 21.86 0.72 26.77
CA ASN A 372 21.51 -0.09 25.60
C ASN A 372 22.55 -1.21 25.38
N GLN A 373 22.10 -2.45 25.43
CA GLN A 373 22.94 -3.63 25.20
C GLN A 373 23.60 -3.65 23.82
N LEU A 374 22.92 -3.10 22.82
CA LEU A 374 23.43 -2.98 21.45
C LEU A 374 24.17 -1.66 21.19
N ALA A 375 24.45 -0.85 22.22
CA ALA A 375 25.13 0.44 22.04
C ALA A 375 26.38 0.29 21.15
N LEU A 376 26.38 0.97 20.01
CA LEU A 376 27.51 0.99 19.08
C LEU A 376 28.52 1.99 19.63
N VAL A 377 29.50 1.50 20.38
CA VAL A 377 30.58 2.31 20.95
C VAL A 377 31.81 2.14 20.07
N ASN A 378 32.27 3.22 19.44
CA ASN A 378 33.43 3.22 18.55
C ASN A 378 33.98 4.64 18.39
N LYS A 379 34.95 4.85 17.49
CA LYS A 379 35.61 6.16 17.28
C LYS A 379 34.64 7.30 16.91
N ASN A 380 33.43 6.95 16.48
CA ASN A 380 32.38 7.87 16.05
C ASN A 380 31.18 7.93 17.02
N ASN A 381 31.19 7.20 18.14
CA ASN A 381 30.08 7.13 19.08
C ASN A 381 30.62 6.93 20.51
N TYR A 382 30.41 7.93 21.37
CA TYR A 382 31.05 8.01 22.68
C TYR A 382 30.06 7.75 23.81
N LEU A 383 30.42 6.91 24.77
CA LEU A 383 29.71 6.82 26.05
C LEU A 383 29.91 8.10 26.88
N PRO A 384 28.90 8.52 27.67
CA PRO A 384 29.04 9.64 28.60
C PRO A 384 30.18 9.40 29.58
N SER A 385 30.91 10.45 29.94
CA SER A 385 32.00 10.34 30.92
C SER A 385 31.53 9.90 32.30
N SER A 386 30.27 10.18 32.64
CA SER A 386 29.64 9.81 33.91
C SER A 386 29.00 8.42 33.89
N TYR A 387 29.03 7.70 32.77
CA TYR A 387 28.38 6.40 32.67
C TYR A 387 29.11 5.34 33.50
N LEU A 388 28.38 4.75 34.45
CA LEU A 388 28.83 3.67 35.31
C LEU A 388 27.70 2.62 35.40
N PRO A 389 27.82 1.46 34.72
CA PRO A 389 26.81 0.42 34.79
C PRO A 389 26.80 -0.29 36.15
N GLU A 390 25.74 -1.05 36.40
CA GLU A 390 25.78 -2.12 37.40
C GLU A 390 26.77 -3.21 36.96
N LEU A 391 27.57 -3.69 37.92
CA LEU A 391 28.72 -4.53 37.64
C LEU A 391 28.85 -5.66 38.67
N VAL A 392 29.10 -6.86 38.16
CA VAL A 392 29.40 -8.07 38.94
C VAL A 392 30.64 -8.74 38.41
N ARG A 393 31.24 -9.61 39.23
CA ARG A 393 32.33 -10.48 38.79
C ARG A 393 31.73 -11.82 38.34
N PRO A 394 31.92 -12.26 37.08
CA PRO A 394 31.52 -13.59 36.67
C PRO A 394 32.34 -14.66 37.38
N GLU A 395 31.71 -15.81 37.64
CA GLU A 395 32.32 -17.00 38.24
C GLU A 395 33.14 -17.82 37.22
N VAL A 396 34.08 -17.14 36.53
CA VAL A 396 35.01 -17.76 35.57
C VAL A 396 36.47 -17.63 36.03
N ASP A 397 37.35 -18.42 35.43
CA ASP A 397 38.78 -18.33 35.67
C ASP A 397 39.37 -17.04 35.08
N PHE A 398 40.10 -16.29 35.91
CA PHE A 398 40.84 -15.10 35.51
C PHE A 398 42.35 -15.35 35.59
N VAL A 399 43.12 -14.74 34.69
CA VAL A 399 44.59 -14.83 34.67
C VAL A 399 45.27 -14.32 35.96
N PHE A 400 44.53 -13.57 36.78
CA PHE A 400 44.99 -13.02 38.06
C PHE A 400 44.26 -13.63 39.27
N GLY A 401 43.53 -14.73 39.07
CA GLY A 401 42.77 -15.43 40.10
C GLY A 401 41.75 -14.51 40.78
N ASN A 402 41.57 -14.67 42.09
CA ASN A 402 40.51 -14.02 42.89
C ASN A 402 40.76 -12.55 43.25
N GLN A 403 41.71 -11.87 42.58
CA GLN A 403 41.95 -10.45 42.84
C GLN A 403 40.73 -9.61 42.46
N LYS A 404 40.33 -8.70 43.36
CA LYS A 404 39.20 -7.79 43.17
C LYS A 404 39.64 -6.57 42.38
N LEU A 405 39.56 -6.65 41.05
CA LEU A 405 39.94 -5.59 40.12
C LEU A 405 38.73 -5.19 39.27
N ASN A 406 38.62 -3.90 38.90
CA ASN A 406 37.54 -3.43 38.01
C ASN A 406 37.52 -4.17 36.68
N LYS A 407 38.70 -4.54 36.17
CA LYS A 407 38.86 -5.35 34.96
C LYS A 407 38.38 -6.80 35.10
N ALA A 408 37.89 -7.20 36.27
CA ALA A 408 37.22 -8.48 36.48
C ALA A 408 35.70 -8.35 36.43
N LEU A 409 35.17 -7.14 36.29
CA LEU A 409 33.74 -6.88 36.38
C LEU A 409 33.13 -6.76 34.99
N MET A 410 31.86 -7.08 34.86
CA MET A 410 31.02 -6.84 33.68
C MET A 410 29.56 -6.72 34.10
N ARG A 411 28.67 -6.35 33.19
CA ARG A 411 27.23 -6.25 33.48
C ARG A 411 26.66 -7.63 33.85
N PRO A 412 25.69 -7.72 34.79
CA PRO A 412 25.16 -9.01 35.27
C PRO A 412 24.71 -9.98 34.19
N GLU A 413 23.98 -9.51 33.18
CA GLU A 413 23.51 -10.36 32.09
C GLU A 413 24.66 -10.93 31.27
N ALA A 414 25.63 -10.08 30.88
CA ALA A 414 26.81 -10.51 30.16
C ALA A 414 27.69 -11.46 31.02
N ALA A 415 27.75 -11.27 32.34
CA ALA A 415 28.46 -12.15 33.26
C ALA A 415 27.89 -13.57 33.26
N ASN A 416 26.57 -13.70 33.42
CA ASN A 416 25.88 -14.99 33.40
C ASN A 416 26.11 -15.72 32.08
N HIS A 417 26.04 -15.00 30.95
CA HIS A 417 26.28 -15.59 29.64
C HIS A 417 27.75 -15.97 29.42
N LEU A 418 28.69 -15.22 30.01
CA LEU A 418 30.11 -15.55 29.97
C LEU A 418 30.40 -16.86 30.74
N GLU A 419 29.78 -17.04 31.90
CA GLU A 419 29.89 -18.27 32.71
C GLU A 419 29.45 -19.49 31.90
N VAL A 420 28.26 -19.43 31.28
CA VAL A 420 27.74 -20.52 30.43
C VAL A 420 28.66 -20.82 29.24
N MET A 421 29.26 -19.79 28.62
CA MET A 421 30.22 -19.97 27.53
C MET A 421 31.51 -20.65 28.00
N PHE A 422 32.01 -20.30 29.19
CA PHE A 422 33.24 -20.88 29.76
C PHE A 422 33.02 -22.34 30.17
N ASP A 423 31.86 -22.65 30.75
CA ASP A 423 31.49 -24.03 31.08
C ASP A 423 31.44 -24.90 29.81
N ALA A 424 30.78 -24.43 28.75
CA ALA A 424 30.71 -25.13 27.48
C ALA A 424 32.08 -25.31 26.81
N ALA A 425 32.95 -24.30 26.88
CA ALA A 425 34.34 -24.42 26.42
C ALA A 425 35.05 -25.54 27.19
N GLY A 426 34.88 -25.58 28.51
CA GLY A 426 35.45 -26.64 29.36
C GLY A 426 34.93 -28.04 29.03
N GLU A 427 33.64 -28.18 28.72
CA GLU A 427 33.03 -29.43 28.26
C GLU A 427 33.64 -29.93 26.93
N ASP A 428 33.98 -29.01 26.04
CA ASP A 428 34.69 -29.30 24.78
C ASP A 428 36.22 -29.45 24.96
N GLY A 429 36.73 -29.41 26.20
CA GLY A 429 38.15 -29.53 26.51
C GLY A 429 38.97 -28.27 26.19
N ILE A 430 38.32 -27.14 25.96
CA ILE A 430 38.92 -25.85 25.64
C ILE A 430 39.15 -25.03 26.91
N ASN A 431 40.42 -24.74 27.20
CA ASN A 431 40.80 -23.93 28.37
C ASN A 431 40.97 -22.45 27.99
N ILE A 432 40.07 -21.62 28.50
CA ILE A 432 40.05 -20.16 28.33
C ILE A 432 39.99 -19.44 29.67
N LEU A 433 40.58 -18.24 29.73
CA LEU A 433 40.64 -17.39 30.91
C LEU A 433 40.29 -15.94 30.56
N ALA A 434 39.53 -15.29 31.45
CA ALA A 434 39.21 -13.87 31.36
C ALA A 434 40.40 -12.99 31.80
N THR A 435 40.59 -11.86 31.12
CA THR A 435 41.74 -10.97 31.31
C THR A 435 41.34 -9.52 31.63
N SER A 436 40.36 -8.97 30.92
CA SER A 436 39.95 -7.57 31.10
C SER A 436 38.50 -7.33 30.64
N GLY A 437 37.61 -7.11 31.61
CA GLY A 437 36.24 -6.65 31.44
C GLY A 437 36.11 -5.13 31.55
N TYR A 438 35.40 -4.65 32.56
CA TYR A 438 35.06 -3.24 32.75
C TYR A 438 36.27 -2.32 32.96
N ARG A 439 36.24 -1.16 32.32
CA ARG A 439 37.22 -0.08 32.48
C ARG A 439 36.52 1.27 32.49
N SER A 440 36.67 2.02 33.58
CA SER A 440 36.02 3.33 33.71
C SER A 440 36.56 4.36 32.72
N PHE A 441 35.77 5.41 32.48
CA PHE A 441 36.16 6.54 31.65
C PHE A 441 37.48 7.17 32.12
N GLU A 442 37.64 7.40 33.43
CA GLU A 442 38.84 8.02 34.01
C GLU A 442 40.07 7.16 33.80
N ARG A 443 39.92 5.83 33.92
CA ARG A 443 41.02 4.91 33.65
C ARG A 443 41.40 4.93 32.17
N GLN A 444 40.42 4.93 31.27
CA GLN A 444 40.67 5.06 29.83
C GLN A 444 41.33 6.41 29.50
N GLN A 445 40.95 7.50 30.18
CA GLN A 445 41.59 8.81 30.05
C GLN A 445 43.05 8.79 30.49
N THR A 446 43.37 8.14 31.60
CA THR A 446 44.77 8.00 32.04
C THR A 446 45.58 7.19 31.02
N LEU A 447 45.06 6.07 30.51
CA LEU A 447 45.75 5.26 29.51
C LEU A 447 45.99 6.03 28.20
N PHE A 448 44.97 6.73 27.72
CA PHE A 448 45.08 7.54 26.51
C PHE A 448 46.08 8.68 26.68
N GLN A 449 46.05 9.38 27.82
CA GLN A 449 46.98 10.47 28.10
C GLN A 449 48.44 9.98 28.21
N GLN A 450 48.65 8.81 28.82
CA GLN A 450 49.97 8.18 28.87
C GLN A 450 50.51 7.88 27.47
N GLU A 451 49.68 7.32 26.58
CA GLU A 451 50.07 7.04 25.20
C GLU A 451 50.33 8.32 24.39
N VAL A 452 49.52 9.38 24.62
CA VAL A 452 49.73 10.69 23.99
C VAL A 452 51.08 11.29 24.40
N GLU A 453 51.48 11.11 25.66
CA GLU A 453 52.78 11.59 26.18
C GLU A 453 53.96 10.79 25.61
N GLU A 454 53.78 9.50 25.34
CA GLU A 454 54.82 8.61 24.83
C GLU A 454 54.99 8.70 23.30
N SER A 455 53.88 8.62 22.56
CA SER A 455 53.84 8.39 21.11
C SER A 455 53.27 9.57 20.32
N GLY A 456 52.69 10.57 21.00
CA GLY A 456 51.96 11.66 20.37
C GLY A 456 50.51 11.29 20.06
N ARG A 457 49.65 12.31 19.92
CA ARG A 457 48.19 12.12 19.86
C ARG A 457 47.71 11.28 18.68
N GLU A 458 48.24 11.55 17.48
CA GLU A 458 47.81 10.85 16.26
C GLU A 458 48.09 9.34 16.36
N ALA A 459 49.29 8.97 16.80
CA ALA A 459 49.65 7.57 17.05
C ALA A 459 48.83 6.96 18.19
N ALA A 460 48.55 7.71 19.26
CA ALA A 460 47.73 7.25 20.37
C ALA A 460 46.30 6.89 19.95
N GLU A 461 45.68 7.67 19.05
CA GLU A 461 44.32 7.40 18.53
C GLU A 461 44.26 6.17 17.60
N GLU A 462 45.40 5.67 17.11
CA GLU A 462 45.47 4.42 16.35
C GLU A 462 45.46 3.18 17.24
N VAL A 463 46.09 3.25 18.42
CA VAL A 463 46.35 2.08 19.29
C VAL A 463 45.52 2.06 20.58
N VAL A 464 45.03 3.21 21.04
CA VAL A 464 44.27 3.33 22.29
C VAL A 464 42.95 4.04 22.01
N ALA A 465 41.85 3.41 22.42
CA ALA A 465 40.53 4.02 22.33
C ALA A 465 40.49 5.37 23.09
N ILE A 466 39.93 6.40 22.44
CA ILE A 466 39.68 7.69 23.07
C ILE A 466 38.72 7.48 24.26
N PRO A 467 38.84 8.24 25.36
CA PRO A 467 37.90 8.14 26.48
C PRO A 467 36.45 8.33 26.00
N GLY A 468 35.57 7.40 26.36
CA GLY A 468 34.19 7.30 25.86
C GLY A 468 34.02 6.38 24.65
N SER A 469 35.06 6.14 23.84
CA SER A 469 34.97 5.28 22.64
C SER A 469 35.45 3.84 22.87
N SER A 470 35.64 3.44 24.12
CA SER A 470 36.10 2.11 24.52
C SER A 470 34.92 1.25 24.94
N GLU A 471 34.74 0.08 24.31
CA GLU A 471 33.65 -0.83 24.69
C GLU A 471 33.78 -1.37 26.12
N HIS A 472 34.98 -1.42 26.69
CA HIS A 472 35.16 -1.84 28.09
C HIS A 472 34.43 -0.92 29.08
N GLN A 473 34.16 0.34 28.72
CA GLN A 473 33.36 1.22 29.56
C GLN A 473 31.89 0.80 29.61
N SER A 474 31.39 0.07 28.60
CA SER A 474 30.00 -0.44 28.61
C SER A 474 29.78 -1.55 29.64
N GLY A 475 30.85 -2.20 30.09
CA GLY A 475 30.76 -3.43 30.87
C GLY A 475 30.22 -4.64 30.08
N LEU A 476 30.16 -4.55 28.74
CA LEU A 476 29.71 -5.62 27.85
C LEU A 476 30.85 -6.30 27.08
N ALA A 477 32.09 -5.82 27.22
CA ALA A 477 33.27 -6.41 26.58
C ALA A 477 34.09 -7.23 27.58
N MET A 478 34.68 -8.33 27.11
CA MET A 478 35.64 -9.14 27.86
C MET A 478 36.80 -9.57 26.95
N ASP A 479 38.02 -9.29 27.40
CA ASP A 479 39.23 -9.86 26.81
C ASP A 479 39.46 -11.27 27.35
N ILE A 480 39.60 -12.25 26.45
CA ILE A 480 39.76 -13.66 26.76
C ILE A 480 41.08 -14.18 26.16
N THR A 481 41.76 -15.05 26.90
CA THR A 481 43.03 -15.67 26.48
C THR A 481 43.04 -17.15 26.86
N SER A 482 44.11 -17.85 26.54
CA SER A 482 44.36 -19.23 26.97
C SER A 482 45.81 -19.43 27.43
N PRO A 483 46.12 -20.56 28.11
CA PRO A 483 47.50 -20.95 28.39
C PRO A 483 48.34 -21.16 27.12
N SER A 484 47.73 -21.49 25.98
CA SER A 484 48.45 -21.75 24.71
C SER A 484 49.12 -20.51 24.10
N VAL A 485 48.84 -19.31 24.63
CA VAL A 485 49.51 -18.06 24.28
C VAL A 485 50.17 -17.37 25.48
N ASP A 486 50.49 -18.13 26.54
CA ASP A 486 51.06 -17.61 27.78
C ASP A 486 50.22 -16.48 28.40
N TYR A 487 48.90 -16.58 28.25
CA TYR A 487 47.92 -15.60 28.73
C TYR A 487 48.04 -14.19 28.10
N HIS A 488 48.75 -14.07 26.97
CA HIS A 488 48.89 -12.79 26.26
C HIS A 488 47.73 -12.52 25.30
N LEU A 489 47.31 -11.26 25.23
CA LEU A 489 46.35 -10.75 24.24
C LEU A 489 47.10 -10.46 22.93
N VAL A 490 47.22 -11.48 22.06
CA VAL A 490 48.03 -11.43 20.83
C VAL A 490 47.28 -12.05 19.65
N GLN A 491 47.54 -11.57 18.42
CA GLN A 491 46.82 -12.05 17.24
C GLN A 491 46.99 -13.55 16.97
N ARG A 492 48.12 -14.15 17.38
CA ARG A 492 48.32 -15.61 17.27
C ARG A 492 47.33 -16.42 18.10
N PHE A 493 46.63 -15.82 19.07
CA PHE A 493 45.58 -16.48 19.84
C PHE A 493 44.47 -17.03 18.93
N GLY A 494 44.08 -16.29 17.89
CA GLY A 494 43.06 -16.72 16.92
C GLY A 494 43.44 -17.97 16.13
N ASN A 495 44.72 -18.36 16.09
CA ASN A 495 45.18 -19.59 15.42
C ASN A 495 45.19 -20.81 16.35
N THR A 496 44.99 -20.61 17.66
CA THR A 496 44.93 -21.71 18.64
C THR A 496 43.56 -22.39 18.62
N GLU A 497 43.46 -23.60 19.19
CA GLU A 497 42.18 -24.30 19.34
C GLU A 497 41.16 -23.45 20.12
N ALA A 498 41.60 -22.80 21.20
CA ALA A 498 40.75 -21.91 22.00
C ALA A 498 40.24 -20.69 21.22
N GLY A 499 41.12 -20.02 20.47
CA GLY A 499 40.73 -18.85 19.68
C GLY A 499 39.76 -19.21 18.54
N LYS A 500 39.96 -20.36 17.88
CA LYS A 500 39.03 -20.86 16.86
C LYS A 500 37.69 -21.27 17.44
N TRP A 501 37.70 -21.99 18.56
CA TRP A 501 36.48 -22.38 19.26
C TRP A 501 35.64 -21.16 19.64
N LEU A 502 36.27 -20.11 20.20
CA LEU A 502 35.56 -18.87 20.52
C LEU A 502 34.99 -18.18 19.28
N ALA A 503 35.75 -18.10 18.18
CA ALA A 503 35.28 -17.52 16.94
C ALA A 503 34.06 -18.25 16.36
N GLU A 504 34.01 -19.58 16.51
CA GLU A 504 32.95 -20.45 15.99
C GLU A 504 31.74 -20.56 16.94
N ASN A 505 31.91 -20.38 18.26
CA ASN A 505 30.85 -20.73 19.25
C ASN A 505 30.37 -19.58 20.12
N ALA A 506 31.12 -18.48 20.25
CA ALA A 506 30.77 -17.39 21.18
C ALA A 506 29.37 -16.80 20.93
N HIS A 507 28.91 -16.82 19.66
CA HIS A 507 27.62 -16.28 19.26
C HIS A 507 26.43 -16.99 19.92
N GLN A 508 26.53 -18.30 20.16
CA GLN A 508 25.50 -19.12 20.81
C GLN A 508 25.23 -18.69 22.26
N TYR A 509 26.17 -17.93 22.83
CA TYR A 509 26.12 -17.39 24.19
C TYR A 509 25.88 -15.88 24.21
N GLY A 510 25.72 -15.23 23.05
CA GLY A 510 25.43 -13.80 22.94
C GLY A 510 26.66 -12.91 22.79
N PHE A 511 27.83 -13.49 22.51
CA PHE A 511 29.07 -12.76 22.28
C PHE A 511 29.49 -12.78 20.81
N ILE A 512 29.92 -11.64 20.30
CA ILE A 512 30.52 -11.52 18.98
C ILE A 512 32.02 -11.31 19.10
N LEU A 513 32.80 -11.87 18.17
CA LEU A 513 34.18 -11.44 17.94
C LEU A 513 34.15 -10.01 17.38
N ARG A 514 34.45 -9.02 18.22
CA ARG A 514 34.13 -7.61 17.92
C ARG A 514 34.96 -7.04 16.77
N TYR A 515 36.21 -7.45 16.67
CA TYR A 515 37.19 -6.96 15.71
C TYR A 515 37.79 -8.13 14.90
N PRO A 516 37.04 -8.66 13.93
CA PRO A 516 37.47 -9.80 13.11
C PRO A 516 38.53 -9.42 12.07
N GLN A 517 39.22 -10.43 11.56
CA GLN A 517 40.27 -10.25 10.56
C GLN A 517 39.70 -9.64 9.26
N GLY A 518 40.42 -8.67 8.68
CA GLY A 518 40.03 -8.05 7.40
C GLY A 518 38.93 -7.00 7.49
N LYS A 519 38.44 -6.63 8.69
CA LYS A 519 37.38 -5.61 8.86
C LYS A 519 37.87 -4.30 9.49
N LYS A 520 39.19 -4.03 9.49
CA LYS A 520 39.78 -2.80 10.06
C LYS A 520 39.18 -1.52 9.47
N ASP A 521 38.91 -1.51 8.16
CA ASP A 521 38.36 -0.33 7.47
C ASP A 521 36.92 -0.02 7.92
N VAL A 522 36.23 -0.99 8.52
CA VAL A 522 34.87 -0.84 9.04
C VAL A 522 34.90 -0.51 10.54
N THR A 523 35.66 -1.27 11.34
CA THR A 523 35.65 -1.14 12.80
C THR A 523 36.58 -0.04 13.31
N GLY A 524 37.61 0.32 12.53
CA GLY A 524 38.70 1.21 12.94
C GLY A 524 39.74 0.54 13.84
N TYR A 525 39.64 -0.76 14.09
CA TYR A 525 40.56 -1.55 14.93
C TYR A 525 41.18 -2.71 14.14
N GLN A 526 42.40 -3.07 14.51
CA GLN A 526 43.05 -4.26 13.95
C GLN A 526 42.34 -5.55 14.36
N TYR A 527 42.76 -6.68 13.82
CA TYR A 527 42.26 -7.98 14.26
C TYR A 527 42.62 -8.21 15.74
N GLU A 528 41.60 -8.46 16.57
CA GLU A 528 41.73 -8.74 18.00
C GLU A 528 40.96 -10.02 18.37
N PRO A 529 41.54 -11.21 18.15
CA PRO A 529 40.88 -12.49 18.44
C PRO A 529 40.54 -12.73 19.91
N TRP A 530 40.97 -11.85 20.80
CA TRP A 530 40.73 -11.94 22.23
C TRP A 530 39.54 -11.09 22.70
N HIS A 531 39.08 -10.11 21.91
CA HIS A 531 38.07 -9.14 22.35
C HIS A 531 36.66 -9.57 21.94
N PHE A 532 35.85 -9.95 22.93
CA PHE A 532 34.48 -10.39 22.73
C PHE A 532 33.48 -9.39 23.33
N ARG A 533 32.45 -9.06 22.56
CA ARG A 533 31.40 -8.09 22.91
C ARG A 533 30.07 -8.81 23.07
N TYR A 534 29.45 -8.67 24.24
CA TYR A 534 28.08 -9.12 24.49
C TYR A 534 27.09 -8.21 23.77
N VAL A 535 26.21 -8.84 23.00
CA VAL A 535 25.10 -8.19 22.28
C VAL A 535 23.77 -8.89 22.53
N GLY A 536 23.76 -10.06 23.18
CA GLY A 536 22.57 -10.92 23.33
C GLY A 536 22.56 -12.04 22.29
N LYS A 537 21.97 -13.19 22.63
CA LYS A 537 22.03 -14.41 21.80
C LYS A 537 21.47 -14.20 20.39
N GLU A 538 20.26 -13.67 20.32
CA GLU A 538 19.56 -13.38 19.05
C GLU A 538 20.44 -12.58 18.09
N TYR A 539 20.94 -11.42 18.55
CA TYR A 539 21.74 -10.55 17.70
C TYR A 539 23.14 -11.09 17.41
N ALA A 540 23.75 -11.82 18.34
CA ALA A 540 25.05 -12.43 18.13
C ALA A 540 24.99 -13.51 17.05
N GLU A 541 23.95 -14.33 17.05
CA GLU A 541 23.68 -15.36 16.04
C GLU A 541 23.52 -14.73 14.66
N ILE A 542 22.69 -13.69 14.54
CA ILE A 542 22.48 -12.96 13.28
C ILE A 542 23.80 -12.37 12.76
N ILE A 543 24.58 -11.71 13.62
CA ILE A 543 25.85 -11.10 13.25
C ILE A 543 26.86 -12.15 12.79
N HIS A 544 26.92 -13.28 13.49
CA HIS A 544 27.83 -14.38 13.19
C HIS A 544 27.49 -15.06 11.86
N ASP A 545 26.23 -15.48 11.69
CA ASP A 545 25.79 -16.25 10.53
C ASP A 545 25.90 -15.46 9.22
N ASN A 546 25.86 -14.12 9.32
CA ASN A 546 26.01 -13.22 8.18
C ASN A 546 27.43 -12.61 8.06
N ASN A 547 28.40 -13.03 8.89
CA ASN A 547 29.79 -12.55 8.88
C ASN A 547 29.90 -11.01 8.95
N LEU A 548 29.07 -10.42 9.81
CA LEU A 548 28.96 -8.97 9.99
C LEU A 548 29.84 -8.49 11.14
N THR A 549 30.18 -7.20 11.09
CA THR A 549 30.59 -6.43 12.28
C THR A 549 29.37 -5.80 12.93
N LEU A 550 29.48 -5.32 14.16
CA LEU A 550 28.38 -4.56 14.78
C LEU A 550 28.01 -3.31 13.96
N GLU A 551 29.00 -2.64 13.37
CA GLU A 551 28.78 -1.54 12.42
C GLU A 551 27.94 -1.97 11.20
N GLN A 552 28.30 -3.08 10.56
CA GLN A 552 27.59 -3.58 9.38
C GLN A 552 26.19 -4.09 9.74
N TYR A 553 26.00 -4.65 10.93
CA TYR A 553 24.68 -5.00 11.43
C TYR A 553 23.78 -3.77 11.51
N PHE A 554 24.25 -2.68 12.16
CA PHE A 554 23.49 -1.42 12.21
C PHE A 554 23.24 -0.77 10.83
N GLN A 555 24.07 -1.04 9.84
CA GLN A 555 23.85 -0.62 8.44
C GLN A 555 22.82 -1.48 7.70
N SER A 556 22.58 -2.70 8.16
CA SER A 556 21.73 -3.70 7.49
C SER A 556 20.30 -3.73 8.06
N VAL A 557 20.10 -3.27 9.30
CA VAL A 557 18.80 -3.30 9.97
C VAL A 557 17.96 -2.04 9.71
N THR A 558 16.64 -2.22 9.66
CA THR A 558 15.66 -1.14 9.58
C THR A 558 15.06 -0.87 10.95
N GLY A 559 15.03 0.41 11.36
CA GLY A 559 14.43 0.83 12.63
C GLY A 559 12.90 0.79 12.59
N ILE A 560 12.30 0.18 13.61
CA ILE A 560 10.84 0.11 13.83
C ILE A 560 10.42 0.73 15.16
#